data_AF-A0A9Q5C5F4-F1
#
_entry.id   AF-A0A9Q5C5F4-F1
#
_cell.length_a   1.000
_cell.length_b   1.000
_cell.length_c   1.000
_cell.angle_alpha   90.00
_cell.angle_beta   90.00
_cell.angle_gamma   90.00
#
_symmetry.space_group_name_H-M   'P 1'
#
loop_
_entity.id
_entity.type
_entity.pdbx_description
1 polymer ?
#
loop_
_entity_poly.entity_id
_entity_poly.type
_entity_poly.pdbx_seq_one_letter_code
_entity_poly.pdbx_strand_id
1 'polypeptide(L)'
;MKKRKTDRRTLYTLGLIKDAFLKLVDEESYSKVNIARICREAGITRSTFHVHYSSGTDVLNDVLNDALLLTETNSVPFFAGNGKSLDYLKSNESLVPACQRIGDAGKYQKLLMDPDLSEYIIGRIVVNERDTVLPAVIEKTHLPREDAETLFRYVIHGSFAVNRAHNFVKDEKWPHDVQMLNEFAEAGYERLSRK
;
A
#
# COMPACT_ATOMS: atom_id res chain seq x y z
N MET A 1 -22.91 21.91 -14.91
CA MET A 1 -21.81 22.50 -14.10
C MET A 1 -20.48 22.14 -14.74
N LYS A 2 -19.68 23.11 -15.19
CA LYS A 2 -18.36 22.85 -15.79
C LYS A 2 -17.40 22.37 -14.70
N LYS A 3 -16.86 21.15 -14.81
CA LYS A 3 -15.68 20.69 -14.04
C LYS A 3 -14.60 21.77 -14.20
N ARG A 4 -14.31 22.53 -13.14
CA ARG A 4 -13.17 23.44 -13.13
C ARG A 4 -11.93 22.56 -13.31
N LYS A 5 -11.23 22.74 -14.43
CA LYS A 5 -9.87 22.23 -14.65
C LYS A 5 -9.08 22.56 -13.38
N THR A 6 -8.61 21.56 -12.64
CA THR A 6 -7.79 21.78 -11.44
C THR A 6 -6.67 22.73 -11.81
N ASP A 7 -6.56 23.85 -11.10
CA ASP A 7 -5.57 24.88 -11.42
C ASP A 7 -4.17 24.25 -11.37
N ARG A 8 -3.37 24.45 -12.43
CA ARG A 8 -1.99 23.96 -12.50
C ARG A 8 -1.17 24.44 -11.30
N ARG A 9 -1.48 25.63 -10.78
CA ARG A 9 -0.86 26.17 -9.56
C ARG A 9 -1.22 25.35 -8.33
N THR A 10 -2.46 24.88 -8.21
CA THR A 10 -2.89 23.99 -7.13
C THR A 10 -2.15 22.67 -7.18
N LEU A 11 -2.07 22.02 -8.34
CA LEU A 11 -1.34 20.75 -8.50
C LEU A 11 0.15 20.89 -8.17
N TYR A 12 0.75 22.02 -8.57
CA TYR A 12 2.15 22.31 -8.25
C TYR A 12 2.37 22.46 -6.74
N THR A 13 1.53 23.23 -6.04
CA THR A 13 1.65 23.39 -4.58
C THR A 13 1.41 22.07 -3.84
N LEU A 14 0.44 21.26 -4.27
CA LEU A 14 0.21 19.93 -3.70
C LEU A 14 1.46 19.05 -3.84
N GLY A 15 2.10 19.05 -5.01
CA GLY A 15 3.36 18.34 -5.25
C GLY A 15 4.47 18.78 -4.28
N LEU A 16 4.70 20.10 -4.14
CA LEU A 16 5.69 20.64 -3.20
C LEU A 16 5.44 20.20 -1.75
N ILE A 17 4.17 20.19 -1.32
CA ILE A 17 3.81 19.76 0.05
C ILE A 17 4.09 18.27 0.24
N LYS A 18 3.72 17.42 -0.73
CA LYS A 18 3.95 15.97 -0.68
C LYS A 18 5.44 15.62 -0.71
N ASP A 19 6.22 16.28 -1.56
CA ASP A 19 7.67 16.07 -1.66
C ASP A 19 8.38 16.50 -0.37
N ALA A 20 8.01 17.65 0.18
CA ALA A 20 8.50 18.11 1.47
C ALA A 20 8.16 17.14 2.61
N PHE A 21 6.93 16.62 2.63
CA PHE A 21 6.51 15.62 3.61
C PHE A 21 7.34 14.35 3.52
N LEU A 22 7.49 13.78 2.32
CA LEU A 22 8.26 12.55 2.09
C LEU A 22 9.73 12.71 2.50
N LYS A 23 10.33 13.86 2.17
CA LYS A 23 11.71 14.16 2.57
C LYS A 23 11.85 14.21 4.10
N LEU A 24 10.93 14.86 4.80
CA LEU A 24 10.98 14.93 6.26
C LEU A 24 10.81 13.56 6.93
N VAL A 25 9.98 12.68 6.36
CA VAL A 25 9.84 11.30 6.85
C VAL A 25 11.13 10.51 6.66
N ASP A 26 11.85 10.71 5.55
CA ASP A 26 13.15 10.06 5.30
C ASP A 26 14.24 10.50 6.29
N GLU A 27 14.19 11.74 6.78
CA GLU A 27 15.19 12.29 7.70
C GLU A 27 14.98 11.87 9.18
N GLU A 28 13.75 11.91 9.71
CA GLU A 28 13.53 11.91 11.17
C GLU A 28 12.30 11.13 11.69
N SER A 29 11.68 10.27 10.88
CA SER A 29 10.41 9.57 11.17
C SER A 29 9.17 10.48 11.21
N TYR A 30 8.00 9.90 10.91
CA TYR A 30 6.71 10.57 10.89
C TYR A 30 6.37 11.32 12.19
N SER A 31 6.75 10.78 13.35
CA SER A 31 6.45 11.40 14.65
C SER A 31 7.08 12.78 14.86
N LYS A 32 8.11 13.14 14.07
CA LYS A 32 8.78 14.44 14.10
C LYS A 32 8.28 15.40 13.02
N VAL A 33 7.42 14.94 12.12
CA VAL A 33 6.85 15.75 11.04
C VAL A 33 5.72 16.63 11.58
N ASN A 34 5.76 17.92 11.28
CA ASN A 34 4.69 18.85 11.62
C ASN A 34 4.50 19.91 10.53
N ILE A 35 3.34 20.59 10.55
CA ILE A 35 2.96 21.58 9.55
C ILE A 35 4.02 22.67 9.37
N ALA A 36 4.67 23.11 10.47
CA ALA A 36 5.68 24.16 10.39
C ALA A 36 6.93 23.70 9.62
N ARG A 37 7.36 22.46 9.83
CA ARG A 37 8.47 21.86 9.08
C ARG A 37 8.11 21.65 7.62
N ILE A 38 6.93 21.09 7.34
CA ILE A 38 6.44 20.90 5.96
C ILE A 38 6.41 22.24 5.21
N CYS A 39 5.86 23.28 5.83
CA CYS A 39 5.81 24.62 5.22
C CYS A 39 7.20 25.18 4.93
N ARG A 40 8.14 25.02 5.87
CA ARG A 40 9.54 25.48 5.71
C ARG A 40 10.23 24.76 4.57
N GLU A 41 10.09 23.44 4.53
CA GLU A 41 10.70 22.58 3.50
C GLU A 41 10.09 22.83 2.11
N ALA A 42 8.76 22.97 2.03
CA ALA A 42 8.07 23.27 0.77
C ALA A 42 8.19 24.73 0.32
N GLY A 43 8.78 25.62 1.13
CA GLY A 43 8.91 27.05 0.82
C GLY A 43 7.56 27.79 0.76
N ILE A 44 6.57 27.39 1.56
CA ILE A 44 5.23 27.98 1.59
C ILE A 44 4.84 28.54 2.96
N THR A 45 3.80 29.37 3.00
CA THR A 45 3.23 29.84 4.26
C THR A 45 2.23 28.83 4.85
N ARG A 46 1.99 28.90 6.17
CA ARG A 46 0.91 28.12 6.81
C ARG A 46 -0.48 28.42 6.21
N SER A 47 -0.72 29.67 5.83
CA SER A 47 -1.97 30.06 5.17
C SER A 47 -2.13 29.31 3.84
N THR A 48 -1.05 29.20 3.06
CA THR A 48 -1.03 28.43 1.81
C THR A 48 -1.23 26.94 2.05
N PHE A 49 -0.60 26.37 3.09
CA PHE A 49 -0.82 24.97 3.47
C PHE A 49 -2.29 24.68 3.75
N HIS A 50 -2.94 25.54 4.54
CA HIS A 50 -4.34 25.36 4.95
C HIS A 50 -5.38 25.58 3.83
N VAL A 51 -4.96 26.08 2.66
CA VAL A 51 -5.80 26.05 1.45
C VAL A 51 -5.96 24.62 0.92
N HIS A 52 -4.99 23.75 1.19
CA HIS A 52 -4.91 22.40 0.62
C HIS A 52 -5.15 21.30 1.65
N TYR A 53 -4.66 21.47 2.88
CA TYR A 53 -4.71 20.45 3.93
C TYR A 53 -5.05 21.06 5.30
N SER A 54 -5.86 20.36 6.09
CA SER A 54 -6.18 20.76 7.46
C SER A 54 -5.14 20.27 8.46
N SER A 55 -4.52 19.12 8.18
CA SER A 55 -3.58 18.45 9.08
C SER A 55 -2.41 17.79 8.33
N GLY A 56 -1.36 17.39 9.08
CA GLY A 56 -0.29 16.54 8.54
C GLY A 56 -0.77 15.14 8.16
N THR A 57 -1.81 14.64 8.83
CA THR A 57 -2.46 13.37 8.49
C THR A 57 -3.16 13.44 7.13
N ASP A 58 -3.71 14.60 6.76
CA ASP A 58 -4.32 14.77 5.43
C ASP A 58 -3.25 14.64 4.33
N VAL A 59 -2.05 15.17 4.56
CA VAL A 59 -0.91 15.03 3.65
C VAL A 59 -0.48 13.56 3.56
N LEU A 60 -0.32 12.88 4.70
CA LEU A 60 -0.04 11.45 4.75
C LEU A 60 -1.07 10.65 3.92
N ASN A 61 -2.35 10.97 4.08
CA ASN A 61 -3.41 10.25 3.39
C ASN A 61 -3.38 10.42 1.88
N ASP A 62 -3.05 11.62 1.43
CA ASP A 62 -2.94 11.95 0.02
C ASP A 62 -1.68 11.32 -0.60
N VAL A 63 -0.57 11.30 0.13
CA VAL A 63 0.66 10.57 -0.25
C VAL A 63 0.39 9.06 -0.36
N LEU A 64 -0.32 8.48 0.61
CA LEU A 64 -0.70 7.06 0.57
C LEU A 64 -1.70 6.75 -0.55
N ASN A 65 -2.61 7.67 -0.86
CA ASN A 65 -3.50 7.51 -2.02
C ASN A 65 -2.72 7.51 -3.32
N ASP A 66 -1.77 8.43 -3.49
CA ASP A 66 -0.90 8.41 -4.69
C ASP A 66 -0.13 7.08 -4.79
N ALA A 67 0.34 6.56 -3.65
CA ALA A 67 1.03 5.29 -3.59
C ALA A 67 0.12 4.10 -3.95
N LEU A 68 -1.12 4.08 -3.44
CA LEU A 68 -2.11 3.06 -3.73
C LEU A 68 -2.68 3.15 -5.15
N LEU A 69 -2.78 4.34 -5.75
CA LEU A 69 -3.23 4.50 -7.13
C LEU A 69 -2.24 3.88 -8.15
N LEU A 70 -0.94 3.82 -7.81
CA LEU A 70 0.04 3.06 -8.61
C LEU A 70 -0.28 1.56 -8.67
N THR A 71 -1.18 1.10 -7.80
CA THR A 71 -1.54 -0.31 -7.67
C THR A 71 -2.74 -0.70 -8.53
N GLU A 72 -3.61 0.25 -8.87
CA GLU A 72 -4.83 0.03 -9.67
C GLU A 72 -4.54 -0.16 -11.17
N THR A 73 -3.41 0.34 -11.67
CA THR A 73 -3.02 0.20 -13.09
C THR A 73 -2.46 -1.19 -13.45
N ASN A 74 -2.11 -2.00 -12.44
CA ASN A 74 -1.45 -3.31 -12.61
C ASN A 74 -2.18 -4.45 -11.87
N SER A 75 -3.46 -4.29 -11.55
CA SER A 75 -4.26 -5.27 -10.83
C SER A 75 -4.71 -6.41 -11.75
N VAL A 76 -3.80 -7.34 -12.06
CA VAL A 76 -4.24 -8.69 -12.46
C VAL A 76 -4.69 -9.41 -11.19
N PRO A 77 -5.95 -9.89 -11.09
CA PRO A 77 -6.44 -10.48 -9.86
C PRO A 77 -5.59 -11.69 -9.44
N PHE A 78 -5.11 -11.67 -8.21
CA PHE A 78 -4.37 -12.75 -7.52
C PHE A 78 -5.03 -14.14 -7.66
N PHE A 79 -6.35 -14.18 -7.91
CA PHE A 79 -7.16 -15.38 -7.93
C PHE A 79 -7.66 -15.80 -9.32
N ALA A 80 -7.28 -15.11 -10.41
CA ALA A 80 -7.83 -15.37 -11.74
C ALA A 80 -7.18 -16.56 -12.49
N GLY A 81 -6.28 -17.33 -11.87
CA GLY A 81 -5.44 -18.30 -12.58
C GLY A 81 -5.50 -19.74 -12.05
N ASN A 82 -6.16 -20.63 -12.80
CA ASN A 82 -6.14 -22.09 -12.59
C ASN A 82 -4.83 -22.78 -13.04
N GLY A 83 -3.69 -22.10 -13.05
CA GLY A 83 -2.46 -22.60 -13.69
C GLY A 83 -1.25 -22.67 -12.75
N LYS A 84 -0.82 -23.88 -12.39
CA LYS A 84 0.50 -24.14 -11.78
C LYS A 84 1.63 -23.95 -12.81
N SER A 85 1.87 -22.73 -13.28
CA SER A 85 3.02 -22.41 -14.14
C SER A 85 3.94 -21.41 -13.45
N LEU A 86 5.24 -21.63 -13.60
CA LEU A 86 6.34 -20.77 -13.16
C LEU A 86 6.21 -19.31 -13.69
N ASP A 87 5.42 -19.07 -14.74
CA ASP A 87 5.09 -17.71 -15.24
C ASP A 87 4.07 -16.94 -14.37
N TYR A 88 3.36 -17.61 -13.44
CA TYR A 88 2.49 -16.93 -12.48
C TYR A 88 3.29 -16.18 -11.40
N LEU A 89 4.48 -16.68 -11.03
CA LEU A 89 5.42 -16.02 -10.11
C LEU A 89 5.96 -14.70 -10.65
N LYS A 90 6.07 -14.55 -11.97
CA LYS A 90 6.47 -13.30 -12.63
C LYS A 90 5.33 -12.27 -12.72
N SER A 91 4.09 -12.73 -12.56
CA SER A 91 2.89 -11.90 -12.76
C SER A 91 2.27 -11.41 -11.45
N ASN A 92 2.50 -12.10 -10.32
CA ASN A 92 2.06 -11.68 -9.00
C ASN A 92 3.15 -11.89 -7.94
N GLU A 93 3.96 -10.85 -7.82
CA GLU A 93 5.12 -10.73 -6.96
C GLU A 93 4.81 -10.71 -5.45
N SER A 94 3.54 -10.79 -5.00
CA SER A 94 3.20 -10.85 -3.56
C SER A 94 1.77 -11.35 -3.37
N LEU A 95 1.47 -11.97 -2.21
CA LEU A 95 0.11 -12.23 -1.70
C LEU A 95 -0.78 -10.98 -1.73
N VAL A 96 -0.16 -9.79 -1.66
CA VAL A 96 -0.80 -8.48 -1.80
C VAL A 96 0.15 -7.58 -2.59
N PRO A 97 -0.06 -7.44 -3.91
CA PRO A 97 0.87 -6.68 -4.74
C PRO A 97 0.86 -5.17 -4.44
N ALA A 98 -0.10 -4.66 -3.68
CA ALA A 98 -0.11 -3.26 -3.22
C ALA A 98 1.12 -2.89 -2.38
N CYS A 99 1.50 -3.73 -1.40
CA CYS A 99 2.68 -3.51 -0.56
C CYS A 99 3.97 -3.36 -1.40
N GLN A 100 4.17 -4.28 -2.35
CA GLN A 100 5.37 -4.32 -3.18
C GLN A 100 5.40 -3.15 -4.18
N ARG A 101 4.28 -2.88 -4.86
CA ARG A 101 4.18 -1.77 -5.81
C ARG A 101 4.45 -0.41 -5.16
N ILE A 102 4.02 -0.22 -3.91
CA ILE A 102 4.33 1.00 -3.15
C ILE A 102 5.84 1.07 -2.84
N GLY A 103 6.45 -0.05 -2.43
CA GLY A 103 7.89 -0.15 -2.19
C GLY A 103 8.73 0.15 -3.44
N ASP A 104 8.36 -0.43 -4.58
CA ASP A 104 9.07 -0.30 -5.87
C ASP A 104 9.13 1.15 -6.37
N ALA A 105 8.20 2.01 -5.95
CA ALA A 105 8.22 3.43 -6.29
C ALA A 105 9.32 4.23 -5.55
N GLY A 106 10.09 3.60 -4.67
CA GLY A 106 11.29 4.12 -3.98
C GLY A 106 11.00 5.22 -2.96
N LYS A 107 10.34 6.30 -3.39
CA LYS A 107 10.01 7.47 -2.57
C LYS A 107 9.03 7.18 -1.42
N TYR A 108 8.30 6.05 -1.47
CA TYR A 108 7.40 5.62 -0.40
C TYR A 108 8.00 4.54 0.51
N GLN A 109 9.14 3.95 0.14
CA GLN A 109 9.77 2.84 0.87
C GLN A 109 9.97 3.19 2.36
N LYS A 110 10.45 4.40 2.63
CA LYS A 110 10.72 4.90 3.99
C LYS A 110 9.47 5.07 4.83
N LEU A 111 8.36 5.42 4.18
CA LEU A 111 7.04 5.48 4.82
C LEU A 111 6.59 4.09 5.28
N LEU A 112 6.81 3.06 4.45
CA LEU A 112 6.48 1.67 4.77
C LEU A 112 7.37 1.10 5.88
N MET A 113 8.60 1.60 6.01
CA MET A 113 9.57 1.20 7.03
C MET A 113 9.36 1.89 8.38
N ASP A 114 8.55 2.95 8.45
CA ASP A 114 8.29 3.67 9.69
C ASP A 114 7.40 2.81 10.63
N PRO A 115 7.90 2.47 11.85
CA PRO A 115 7.15 1.63 12.78
C PRO A 115 5.86 2.28 13.27
N ASP A 116 5.82 3.61 13.37
CA ASP A 116 4.65 4.36 13.85
C ASP A 116 3.54 4.38 12.80
N LEU A 117 3.88 4.15 11.52
CA LEU A 117 2.92 4.14 10.41
C LEU A 117 2.48 2.75 9.98
N SER A 118 3.15 1.69 10.41
CA SER A 118 2.94 0.33 9.88
C SER A 118 1.46 -0.12 9.96
N GLU A 119 0.84 -0.05 11.13
CA GLU A 119 -0.58 -0.43 11.30
C GLU A 119 -1.54 0.48 10.52
N TYR A 120 -1.21 1.77 10.44
CA TYR A 120 -2.01 2.73 9.69
C TYR A 120 -2.01 2.43 8.18
N ILE A 121 -0.82 2.15 7.63
CA ILE A 121 -0.63 1.82 6.22
C ILE A 121 -1.30 0.48 5.90
N ILE A 122 -1.11 -0.54 6.75
CA ILE A 122 -1.78 -1.83 6.58
C ILE A 122 -3.30 -1.62 6.55
N GLY A 123 -3.85 -0.83 7.47
CA GLY A 123 -5.29 -0.51 7.48
C GLY A 123 -5.77 0.13 6.17
N ARG A 124 -4.96 1.02 5.58
CA ARG A 124 -5.28 1.64 4.28
C ARG A 124 -5.23 0.65 3.13
N ILE A 125 -4.26 -0.26 3.12
CA ILE A 125 -4.16 -1.34 2.13
C ILE A 125 -5.37 -2.28 2.26
N VAL A 126 -5.73 -2.68 3.49
CA VAL A 126 -6.92 -3.52 3.75
C VAL A 126 -8.18 -2.86 3.20
N VAL A 127 -8.38 -1.56 3.43
CA VAL A 127 -9.55 -0.84 2.90
C VAL A 127 -9.54 -0.77 1.38
N ASN A 128 -8.40 -0.48 0.77
CA ASN A 128 -8.24 -0.37 -0.68
C ASN A 128 -8.50 -1.68 -1.40
N GLU A 129 -7.92 -2.78 -0.89
CA GLU A 129 -7.93 -4.08 -1.56
C GLU A 129 -9.21 -4.89 -1.27
N ARG A 130 -10.00 -4.50 -0.25
CA ARG A 130 -11.14 -5.28 0.25
C ARG A 130 -12.10 -5.71 -0.84
N ASP A 131 -12.57 -4.77 -1.64
CA ASP A 131 -13.65 -5.02 -2.62
C ASP A 131 -13.18 -5.89 -3.79
N THR A 132 -11.87 -6.02 -3.99
CA THR A 132 -11.28 -6.88 -5.02
C THR A 132 -10.88 -8.25 -4.46
N VAL A 133 -10.24 -8.29 -3.29
CA VAL A 133 -9.63 -9.49 -2.73
C VAL A 133 -10.64 -10.33 -1.96
N LEU A 134 -11.51 -9.71 -1.17
CA LEU A 134 -12.45 -10.45 -0.31
C LEU A 134 -13.43 -11.34 -1.09
N PRO A 135 -14.07 -10.88 -2.18
CA PRO A 135 -14.95 -11.75 -2.96
C PRO A 135 -14.23 -12.99 -3.51
N ALA A 136 -12.98 -12.84 -3.92
CA ALA A 136 -12.19 -13.93 -4.46
C ALA A 136 -11.77 -14.95 -3.38
N VAL A 137 -11.47 -14.50 -2.16
CA VAL A 137 -11.24 -15.39 -1.01
C VAL A 137 -12.52 -16.18 -0.68
N ILE A 138 -13.68 -15.52 -0.67
CA ILE A 138 -14.98 -16.16 -0.43
C ILE A 138 -15.27 -17.20 -1.50
N GLU A 139 -15.14 -16.84 -2.79
CA GLU A 139 -15.36 -17.76 -3.92
C GLU A 139 -14.47 -19.00 -3.82
N LYS A 140 -13.20 -18.80 -3.48
CA LYS A 140 -12.22 -19.89 -3.41
C LYS A 140 -12.43 -20.82 -2.22
N THR A 141 -12.79 -20.26 -1.07
CA THR A 141 -12.85 -21.01 0.21
C THR A 141 -14.25 -21.44 0.60
N HIS A 142 -15.29 -20.86 -0.02
CA HIS A 142 -16.71 -20.98 0.35
C HIS A 142 -17.02 -20.58 1.81
N LEU A 143 -16.12 -19.85 2.45
CA LEU A 143 -16.30 -19.42 3.83
C LEU A 143 -17.32 -18.28 3.94
N PRO A 144 -17.98 -18.15 5.10
CA PRO A 144 -18.71 -16.94 5.45
C PRO A 144 -17.81 -15.71 5.34
N ARG A 145 -18.42 -14.56 5.04
CA ARG A 145 -17.70 -13.29 4.86
C ARG A 145 -16.78 -12.96 6.03
N GLU A 146 -17.22 -13.16 7.27
CA GLU A 146 -16.45 -12.84 8.48
C GLU A 146 -15.15 -13.67 8.58
N ASP A 147 -15.23 -14.96 8.27
CA ASP A 147 -14.07 -15.86 8.26
C ASP A 147 -13.11 -15.51 7.10
N ALA A 148 -13.65 -15.22 5.91
CA ALA A 148 -12.85 -14.76 4.78
C ALA A 148 -12.15 -13.42 5.06
N GLU A 149 -12.81 -12.49 5.77
CA GLU A 149 -12.20 -11.23 6.22
C GLU A 149 -11.06 -11.46 7.21
N THR A 150 -11.17 -12.48 8.07
CA THR A 150 -10.10 -12.88 8.99
C THR A 150 -8.88 -13.37 8.22
N LEU A 151 -9.07 -14.24 7.22
CA LEU A 151 -7.99 -14.74 6.36
C LEU A 151 -7.34 -13.62 5.55
N PHE A 152 -8.16 -12.75 4.95
CA PHE A 152 -7.70 -11.60 4.20
C PHE A 152 -6.80 -10.68 5.03
N ARG A 153 -7.21 -10.35 6.26
CA ARG A 153 -6.41 -9.54 7.18
C ARG A 153 -5.11 -10.26 7.53
N TYR A 154 -5.17 -11.54 7.92
CA TYR A 154 -3.98 -12.31 8.25
C TYR A 154 -2.94 -12.29 7.12
N VAL A 155 -3.39 -12.51 5.87
CA VAL A 155 -2.53 -12.52 4.70
C VAL A 155 -1.91 -11.15 4.41
N ILE A 156 -2.66 -10.05 4.52
CA ILE A 156 -2.08 -8.71 4.36
C ILE A 156 -1.01 -8.44 5.41
N HIS A 157 -1.30 -8.69 6.68
CA HIS A 157 -0.34 -8.43 7.75
C HIS A 157 0.93 -9.29 7.61
N GLY A 158 0.78 -10.57 7.27
CA GLY A 158 1.91 -11.46 7.01
C GLY A 158 2.76 -11.02 5.82
N SER A 159 2.10 -10.69 4.71
CA SER A 159 2.77 -10.16 3.50
C SER A 159 3.52 -8.87 3.79
N PHE A 160 2.90 -7.91 4.49
CA PHE A 160 3.54 -6.66 4.86
C PHE A 160 4.76 -6.89 5.76
N ALA A 161 4.63 -7.76 6.76
CA ALA A 161 5.71 -8.07 7.70
C ALA A 161 6.95 -8.66 6.99
N VAL A 162 6.74 -9.59 6.06
CA VAL A 162 7.83 -10.19 5.29
C VAL A 162 8.45 -9.20 4.31
N ASN A 163 7.64 -8.44 3.57
CA ASN A 163 8.16 -7.38 2.70
C ASN A 163 8.98 -6.35 3.48
N ARG A 164 8.54 -5.96 4.68
CA ARG A 164 9.30 -5.07 5.57
C ARG A 164 10.61 -5.69 6.04
N ALA A 165 10.67 -6.99 6.31
CA ALA A 165 11.90 -7.70 6.66
C ALA A 165 12.96 -7.65 5.54
N HIS A 166 12.50 -7.60 4.29
CA HIS A 166 13.34 -7.35 3.10
C HIS A 166 13.52 -5.86 2.78
N ASN A 167 13.13 -4.96 3.68
CA ASN A 167 13.15 -3.51 3.47
C ASN A 167 12.31 -3.05 2.27
N PHE A 168 11.30 -3.82 1.85
CA PHE A 168 10.55 -3.63 0.60
C PHE A 168 11.45 -3.60 -0.65
N VAL A 169 12.56 -4.33 -0.63
CA VAL A 169 13.45 -4.54 -1.76
C VAL A 169 13.39 -6.01 -2.18
N LYS A 170 13.43 -6.26 -3.49
CA LYS A 170 13.55 -7.62 -4.06
C LYS A 170 14.99 -8.12 -3.96
N ASP A 171 15.44 -8.37 -2.73
CA ASP A 171 16.75 -8.95 -2.47
C ASP A 171 16.84 -10.42 -2.95
N GLU A 172 18.01 -11.04 -2.81
CA GLU A 172 18.22 -12.43 -3.29
C GLU A 172 17.32 -13.46 -2.59
N LYS A 173 16.90 -13.19 -1.35
CA LYS A 173 16.07 -14.11 -0.54
C LYS A 173 14.58 -13.87 -0.73
N TRP A 174 14.19 -12.65 -1.06
CA TRP A 174 12.80 -12.21 -1.19
C TRP A 174 11.94 -13.12 -2.11
N PRO A 175 12.40 -13.56 -3.30
CA PRO A 175 11.60 -14.43 -4.16
C PRO A 175 11.27 -15.77 -3.48
N HIS A 176 12.21 -16.31 -2.73
CA HIS A 176 12.02 -17.56 -2.00
C HIS A 176 11.00 -17.41 -0.87
N ASP A 177 11.12 -16.36 -0.06
CA ASP A 177 10.23 -16.10 1.07
C ASP A 177 8.78 -15.84 0.59
N VAL A 178 8.61 -15.05 -0.49
CA VAL A 178 7.29 -14.80 -1.09
C VAL A 178 6.68 -16.07 -1.68
N GLN A 179 7.46 -16.87 -2.40
CA GLN A 179 6.97 -18.13 -2.97
C GLN A 179 6.48 -19.08 -1.88
N MET A 180 7.26 -19.25 -0.82
CA MET A 180 6.91 -20.10 0.31
C MET A 180 5.59 -19.67 0.97
N LEU A 181 5.39 -18.36 1.16
CA LEU A 181 4.16 -17.82 1.74
C LEU A 181 2.95 -17.98 0.81
N ASN A 182 3.14 -17.79 -0.50
CA ASN A 182 2.12 -18.03 -1.51
C ASN A 182 1.64 -19.49 -1.47
N GLU A 183 2.58 -20.45 -1.47
CA GLU A 183 2.27 -21.88 -1.40
C GLU A 183 1.55 -22.24 -0.09
N PHE A 184 1.98 -21.68 1.04
CA PHE A 184 1.33 -21.89 2.34
C PHE A 184 -0.12 -21.38 2.36
N ALA A 185 -0.35 -20.14 1.91
CA ALA A 185 -1.68 -19.55 1.88
C ALA A 185 -2.62 -20.32 0.92
N GLU A 186 -2.10 -20.68 -0.26
CA GLU A 186 -2.85 -21.41 -1.28
C GLU A 186 -3.29 -22.80 -0.78
N ALA A 187 -2.39 -23.55 -0.16
CA ALA A 187 -2.72 -24.85 0.44
C ALA A 187 -3.77 -24.70 1.55
N GLY A 188 -3.71 -23.62 2.33
CA GLY A 188 -4.73 -23.27 3.32
C GLY A 188 -6.11 -23.05 2.69
N TYR A 189 -6.17 -22.25 1.62
CA TYR A 189 -7.42 -21.99 0.88
C TYR A 189 -8.00 -23.27 0.26
N GLU A 190 -7.18 -24.08 -0.41
CA GLU A 190 -7.60 -25.37 -0.98
C GLU A 190 -8.11 -26.35 0.08
N ARG A 191 -7.54 -26.31 1.29
CA ARG A 191 -7.99 -27.19 2.39
C ARG A 191 -9.36 -26.76 2.93
N LEU A 192 -9.61 -25.45 2.98
CA LEU A 192 -10.86 -24.87 3.46
C LEU A 192 -12.01 -25.06 2.47
N SER A 193 -11.73 -25.01 1.17
CA SER A 193 -12.74 -25.18 0.11
C SER A 193 -13.37 -26.58 0.02
N ARG A 194 -12.76 -27.58 0.67
CA ARG A 194 -13.22 -28.98 0.70
C ARG A 194 -14.12 -29.30 1.91
N LYS A 195 -14.39 -28.33 2.78
CA LYS A 195 -15.32 -28.47 3.91
C LYS A 195 -16.71 -28.05 3.48
#